data_AF-A0A314ZT01-F1
#
_entry.id   AF-A0A314ZT01-F1
#
_cell.length_a   1.000
_cell.length_b   1.000
_cell.length_c   1.000
_cell.angle_alpha   90.00
_cell.angle_beta   90.00
_cell.angle_gamma   90.00
#
_symmetry.space_group_name_H-M   'P 1'
#
loop_
_entity.id
_entity.type
_entity.pdbx_description
1 polymer ?
#
loop_
_entity_poly.entity_id
_entity_poly.type
_entity_poly.pdbx_seq_one_letter_code
_entity_poly.pdbx_strand_id
1 'polypeptide(L)'
;MDVNGLLSLDYIGAGESIGHDSEAPTDLDPNHEKLKALKVNSTPDAGPSIPQILHLIGNGTEESPTASKRGALQQLIEASLANEHSVWTKYFNQILTVVLEVLDDLDSSIRELSLSLIIEMLKNQKDAMEDSVEIVIEKLLHVTKDVVPKVSNESEHCLSIVLSQYDPFRCLSVIVPLLVTEDEKTLVTCINCLTKLVGRLSQDELMAQLPSFLPALFEAFGNQSADVRKTVVFCLVDIYIMLGKAFLPYLEGLNSTQLRLVTIYANRISQARTGSPIDTNHD
;
A
#
# COMPACT_ATOMS: atom_id res chain seq x y z
N MET A 1 24.11 -9.00 78.83
CA MET A 1 23.69 -7.73 78.21
C MET A 1 22.16 -7.76 78.16
N ASP A 2 21.48 -7.80 79.29
CA ASP A 2 21.25 -6.73 80.29
C ASP A 2 20.22 -5.68 79.85
N VAL A 3 19.15 -5.65 80.64
CA VAL A 3 18.43 -4.48 81.20
C VAL A 3 16.97 -4.28 80.77
N ASN A 4 16.12 -4.49 81.78
CA ASN A 4 14.75 -4.02 82.03
C ASN A 4 14.58 -2.49 81.95
N GLY A 5 13.33 -2.04 81.75
CA GLY A 5 12.81 -0.78 82.32
C GLY A 5 11.30 -0.63 82.04
N LEU A 6 10.42 -0.94 83.01
CA LEU A 6 9.79 -0.04 84.01
C LEU A 6 8.49 0.63 83.49
N LEU A 7 7.29 0.23 83.98
CA LEU A 7 6.40 0.91 84.97
C LEU A 7 5.79 2.24 84.47
N SER A 8 4.53 2.65 84.67
CA SER A 8 3.39 2.34 85.56
C SER A 8 2.12 3.00 84.94
N LEU A 9 0.89 2.51 85.12
CA LEU A 9 -0.13 2.93 86.11
C LEU A 9 -0.42 4.47 86.04
N ASP A 10 -1.64 5.01 85.98
CA ASP A 10 -2.89 4.63 86.62
C ASP A 10 -3.98 5.73 86.37
N TYR A 11 -5.22 5.46 86.80
CA TYR A 11 -6.31 6.39 87.19
C TYR A 11 -7.45 6.86 86.24
N ILE A 12 -8.63 6.53 86.77
CA ILE A 12 -10.02 6.83 86.47
C ILE A 12 -10.39 8.28 86.82
N GLY A 13 -11.34 8.88 86.07
CA GLY A 13 -12.05 10.10 86.47
C GLY A 13 -13.40 10.23 85.76
N ALA A 14 -14.47 10.18 86.55
CA ALA A 14 -15.89 10.18 86.15
C ALA A 14 -16.47 11.59 85.91
N GLY A 15 -17.64 11.66 85.26
CA GLY A 15 -18.51 12.85 85.27
C GLY A 15 -19.72 12.76 84.34
N GLU A 16 -20.90 12.44 84.90
CA GLU A 16 -22.23 12.50 84.27
C GLU A 16 -22.85 13.92 84.33
N SER A 17 -23.67 14.32 83.35
CA SER A 17 -24.99 15.02 83.48
C SER A 17 -25.55 15.33 82.06
N ILE A 18 -26.71 14.80 81.61
CA ILE A 18 -28.15 15.13 81.80
C ILE A 18 -28.71 16.26 80.87
N GLY A 19 -29.75 15.91 80.08
CA GLY A 19 -30.80 16.78 79.48
C GLY A 19 -31.04 16.54 77.96
N HIS A 20 -32.01 15.71 77.50
CA HIS A 20 -33.41 16.03 77.08
C HIS A 20 -33.53 17.36 76.27
N ASP A 21 -34.10 17.49 75.07
CA ASP A 21 -35.26 16.83 74.44
C ASP A 21 -35.42 17.17 72.93
N SER A 22 -36.29 16.38 72.25
CA SER A 22 -37.13 16.71 71.06
C SER A 22 -36.73 16.31 69.61
N GLU A 23 -37.29 15.15 69.20
CA GLU A 23 -38.10 14.83 67.99
C GLU A 23 -37.55 14.95 66.53
N ALA A 24 -36.99 13.82 66.04
CA ALA A 24 -37.35 12.94 64.89
C ALA A 24 -38.07 13.45 63.60
N PRO A 25 -38.11 12.68 62.47
CA PRO A 25 -37.23 11.59 61.96
C PRO A 25 -36.81 11.74 60.47
N THR A 26 -35.83 10.96 59.98
CA THR A 26 -35.95 10.11 58.75
C THR A 26 -34.61 9.46 58.38
N ASP A 27 -34.59 8.13 58.52
CA ASP A 27 -34.04 7.08 57.65
C ASP A 27 -32.58 7.10 57.13
N LEU A 28 -31.81 6.17 57.71
CA LEU A 28 -31.00 5.11 57.05
C LEU A 28 -29.93 5.52 56.01
N ASP A 29 -28.71 5.74 56.50
CA ASP A 29 -27.38 5.13 56.18
C ASP A 29 -27.05 4.56 54.75
N PRO A 30 -25.77 4.32 54.40
CA PRO A 30 -24.98 5.15 53.48
C PRO A 30 -24.62 4.40 52.17
N ASN A 31 -24.51 5.11 51.04
CA ASN A 31 -24.04 4.51 49.79
C ASN A 31 -22.86 5.27 49.18
N HIS A 32 -21.66 4.75 49.45
CA HIS A 32 -20.59 4.64 48.48
C HIS A 32 -21.08 3.82 47.26
N GLU A 33 -20.52 4.10 46.09
CA GLU A 33 -20.70 3.42 44.80
C GLU A 33 -21.79 3.95 43.84
N LYS A 34 -21.33 4.69 42.82
CA LYS A 34 -21.98 4.68 41.50
C LYS A 34 -21.02 5.06 40.36
N LEU A 35 -19.97 4.29 40.16
CA LEU A 35 -19.39 4.13 38.82
C LEU A 35 -20.18 3.00 38.15
N LYS A 36 -21.16 3.38 37.32
CA LYS A 36 -21.88 2.43 36.46
C LYS A 36 -20.88 1.84 35.47
N ALA A 37 -20.37 0.65 35.79
CA ALA A 37 -19.80 -0.26 34.82
C ALA A 37 -20.90 -0.63 33.81
N LEU A 38 -20.81 -0.07 32.61
CA LEU A 38 -21.49 -0.59 31.44
C LEU A 38 -20.88 -1.96 31.16
N LYS A 39 -21.63 -3.00 31.54
CA LYS A 39 -21.36 -4.40 31.27
C LYS A 39 -21.47 -4.60 29.75
N VAL A 40 -20.36 -4.38 29.04
CA VAL A 40 -20.17 -4.92 27.70
C VAL A 40 -19.97 -6.42 27.91
N ASN A 41 -20.87 -7.22 27.34
CA ASN A 41 -20.74 -8.67 27.31
C ASN A 41 -19.53 -9.01 26.41
N SER A 42 -18.34 -9.07 26.98
CA SER A 42 -17.16 -9.63 26.34
C SER A 42 -17.19 -11.15 26.49
N THR A 43 -17.54 -11.84 25.41
CA THR A 43 -17.18 -13.25 25.23
C THR A 43 -15.65 -13.36 25.27
N PRO A 44 -15.02 -14.22 26.08
CA PRO A 44 -13.57 -14.25 26.25
C PRO A 44 -12.76 -14.80 25.06
N ASP A 45 -13.39 -15.03 23.91
CA ASP A 45 -12.82 -15.83 22.81
C ASP A 45 -12.93 -15.14 21.43
N ALA A 46 -13.29 -13.86 21.41
CA ALA A 46 -13.26 -13.07 20.19
C ALA A 46 -11.97 -12.23 20.18
N GLY A 47 -11.14 -12.43 19.15
CA GLY A 47 -9.94 -11.60 18.92
C GLY A 47 -10.26 -10.09 18.85
N PRO A 48 -9.23 -9.23 18.76
CA PRO A 48 -9.43 -7.79 18.74
C PRO A 48 -10.33 -7.38 17.56
N SER A 49 -11.23 -6.42 17.82
CA SER A 49 -12.11 -5.89 16.78
C SER A 49 -11.33 -5.16 15.68
N ILE A 50 -11.86 -5.07 14.46
CA ILE A 50 -11.20 -4.38 13.34
C ILE A 50 -10.76 -2.95 13.71
N PRO A 51 -11.56 -2.09 14.37
CA PRO A 51 -11.08 -0.77 14.80
C PRO A 51 -9.88 -0.80 15.75
N GLN A 52 -9.80 -1.81 16.63
CA GLN A 52 -8.65 -1.99 17.52
C GLN A 52 -7.42 -2.44 16.73
N ILE A 53 -7.58 -3.34 15.76
CA ILE A 53 -6.50 -3.77 14.87
C ILE A 53 -5.95 -2.57 14.09
N LEU A 54 -6.82 -1.74 13.50
CA LEU A 54 -6.42 -0.53 12.77
C LEU A 54 -5.66 0.46 13.65
N HIS A 55 -6.12 0.68 14.89
CA HIS A 55 -5.41 1.52 15.86
C HIS A 55 -4.01 0.98 16.17
N LEU A 56 -3.88 -0.34 16.35
CA LEU A 56 -2.59 -0.99 16.59
C LEU A 56 -1.63 -0.85 15.39
N ILE A 57 -2.13 -0.90 14.15
CA ILE A 57 -1.29 -0.72 12.96
C ILE A 57 -0.76 0.72 12.87
N GLY A 58 -1.62 1.72 13.09
CA GLY A 58 -1.19 3.13 13.03
C GLY A 58 -0.22 3.51 14.16
N ASN A 59 -0.56 3.15 15.40
CA ASN A 59 0.11 3.70 16.58
C ASN A 59 1.06 2.71 17.29
N GLY A 60 0.84 1.40 17.14
CA GLY A 60 1.48 0.38 17.97
C GLY A 60 1.04 0.45 19.44
N THR A 61 1.59 -0.44 20.27
CA THR A 61 1.50 -0.37 21.74
C THR A 61 2.71 0.34 22.33
N GLU A 62 2.57 0.94 23.52
CA GLU A 62 3.68 1.64 24.20
C GLU A 62 4.86 0.71 24.52
N GLU A 63 4.57 -0.54 24.89
CA GLU A 63 5.60 -1.50 25.30
C GLU A 63 6.31 -2.19 24.12
N SER A 64 5.60 -2.40 23.01
CA SER A 64 6.14 -3.12 21.85
C SER A 64 5.53 -2.63 20.52
N PRO A 65 5.85 -1.40 20.09
CA PRO A 65 5.21 -0.78 18.92
C PRO A 65 5.36 -1.62 17.65
N THR A 66 6.58 -2.04 17.30
CA THR A 66 6.81 -2.83 16.09
C THR A 66 6.13 -4.19 16.14
N ALA A 67 6.25 -4.93 17.25
CA ALA A 67 5.69 -6.28 17.35
C ALA A 67 4.15 -6.26 17.30
N SER A 68 3.52 -5.30 17.96
CA SER A 68 2.07 -5.11 17.92
C SER A 68 1.57 -4.72 16.53
N LYS A 69 2.24 -3.80 15.84
CA LYS A 69 1.95 -3.47 14.44
C LYS A 69 2.04 -4.70 13.53
N ARG A 70 3.12 -5.48 13.64
CA ARG A 70 3.30 -6.73 12.88
C ARG A 70 2.17 -7.72 13.11
N GLY A 71 1.81 -7.96 14.37
CA GLY A 71 0.73 -8.87 14.73
C GLY A 71 -0.64 -8.40 14.24
N ALA A 72 -0.88 -7.09 14.21
CA ALA A 72 -2.12 -6.51 13.70
C ALA A 72 -2.22 -6.60 12.16
N LEU A 73 -1.12 -6.32 11.44
CA LEU A 73 -1.04 -6.52 9.99
C LEU A 73 -1.26 -7.99 9.61
N GLN A 74 -0.65 -8.93 10.35
CA GLN A 74 -0.79 -10.35 10.11
C GLN A 74 -2.26 -10.82 10.24
N GLN A 75 -2.99 -10.30 11.22
CA GLN A 75 -4.42 -10.60 11.37
C GLN A 75 -5.26 -10.13 10.18
N LEU A 76 -4.96 -8.95 9.61
CA LEU A 76 -5.67 -8.49 8.39
C LEU A 76 -5.30 -9.31 7.15
N ILE A 77 -4.07 -9.82 7.06
CA ILE A 77 -3.67 -10.75 6.00
C ILE A 77 -4.49 -12.04 6.09
N GLU A 78 -4.61 -12.60 7.30
CA GLU A 78 -5.41 -13.80 7.56
C GLU A 78 -6.90 -13.57 7.23
N ALA A 79 -7.46 -12.42 7.62
CA ALA A 79 -8.83 -12.04 7.27
C ALA A 79 -9.04 -11.85 5.75
N SER A 80 -8.01 -11.40 5.02
CA SER A 80 -8.05 -11.33 3.55
C SER A 80 -8.03 -12.72 2.93
N LEU A 81 -7.17 -13.62 3.42
CA LEU A 81 -7.02 -15.00 2.92
C LEU A 81 -8.28 -15.84 3.19
N ALA A 82 -8.92 -15.64 4.34
CA ALA A 82 -10.19 -16.27 4.69
C ALA A 82 -11.39 -15.66 3.92
N ASN A 83 -11.16 -14.58 3.16
CA ASN A 83 -12.17 -13.82 2.43
C ASN A 83 -13.38 -13.43 3.31
N GLU A 84 -13.11 -12.90 4.50
CA GLU A 84 -14.15 -12.54 5.47
C GLU A 84 -14.97 -11.32 5.00
N HIS A 85 -16.02 -11.58 4.22
CA HIS A 85 -16.83 -10.53 3.61
C HIS A 85 -17.34 -9.45 4.58
N SER A 86 -17.65 -9.81 5.83
CA SER A 86 -18.13 -8.84 6.84
C SER A 86 -17.09 -7.79 7.21
N VAL A 87 -15.80 -8.12 7.16
CA VAL A 87 -14.70 -7.18 7.44
C VAL A 87 -14.57 -6.21 6.28
N TRP A 88 -14.40 -6.74 5.07
CA TRP A 88 -14.08 -5.94 3.89
C TRP A 88 -15.24 -5.05 3.44
N THR A 89 -16.48 -5.54 3.51
CA THR A 89 -17.66 -4.72 3.17
C THR A 89 -17.79 -3.48 4.05
N LYS A 90 -17.36 -3.56 5.32
CA LYS A 90 -17.53 -2.47 6.29
C LYS A 90 -16.30 -1.58 6.42
N TYR A 91 -15.10 -2.17 6.33
CA TYR A 91 -13.87 -1.52 6.75
C TYR A 91 -12.80 -1.39 5.65
N PHE A 92 -13.07 -1.79 4.39
CA PHE A 92 -12.08 -1.76 3.31
C PHE A 92 -11.33 -0.42 3.21
N ASN A 93 -12.06 0.71 3.15
CA ASN A 93 -11.43 2.02 3.01
C ASN A 93 -10.55 2.38 4.22
N GLN A 94 -10.98 2.07 5.45
CA GLN A 94 -10.15 2.35 6.63
C GLN A 94 -8.92 1.45 6.69
N ILE A 95 -9.06 0.18 6.29
CA ILE A 95 -7.93 -0.75 6.15
C ILE A 95 -6.95 -0.21 5.11
N LEU A 96 -7.44 0.15 3.92
CA LEU A 96 -6.61 0.66 2.84
C LEU A 96 -5.87 1.93 3.28
N THR A 97 -6.56 2.91 3.86
CA THR A 97 -5.94 4.15 4.35
C THR A 97 -4.79 3.86 5.31
N VAL A 98 -5.05 3.08 6.36
CA VAL A 98 -4.03 2.77 7.38
C VAL A 98 -2.85 2.00 6.79
N VAL A 99 -3.11 1.04 5.89
CA VAL A 99 -2.06 0.24 5.25
C VAL A 99 -1.20 1.08 4.31
N LEU A 100 -1.80 2.02 3.57
CA LEU A 100 -1.03 2.96 2.75
C LEU A 100 -0.21 3.92 3.61
N GLU A 101 -0.71 4.36 4.77
CA GLU A 101 0.06 5.21 5.70
C GLU A 101 1.29 4.48 6.25
N VAL A 102 1.15 3.22 6.69
CA VAL A 102 2.28 2.47 7.26
C VAL A 102 3.28 1.92 6.22
N LEU A 103 3.05 2.16 4.92
CA LEU A 103 4.10 2.01 3.91
C LEU A 103 5.21 3.04 4.04
N ASP A 104 5.04 4.10 4.83
CA ASP A 104 6.12 5.04 5.20
C ASP A 104 6.70 4.76 6.60
N ASP A 105 6.35 3.63 7.22
CA ASP A 105 6.86 3.29 8.55
C ASP A 105 8.39 3.18 8.54
N LEU A 106 9.03 3.62 9.62
CA LEU A 106 10.50 3.60 9.75
C LEU A 106 11.04 2.17 9.70
N ASP A 107 10.29 1.20 10.21
CA ASP A 107 10.67 -0.20 10.24
C ASP A 107 10.32 -0.90 8.93
N SER A 108 11.35 -1.42 8.23
CA SER A 108 11.17 -2.05 6.93
C SER A 108 10.28 -3.29 7.00
N SER A 109 10.27 -3.99 8.13
CA SER A 109 9.47 -5.20 8.31
C SER A 109 7.97 -4.90 8.40
N ILE A 110 7.59 -3.67 8.81
CA ILE A 110 6.21 -3.16 8.74
C ILE A 110 5.84 -2.85 7.30
N ARG A 111 6.72 -2.17 6.56
CA ARG A 111 6.49 -1.88 5.14
C ARG A 111 6.34 -3.15 4.31
N GLU A 112 7.18 -4.16 4.55
CA GLU A 112 7.09 -5.49 3.90
C GLU A 112 5.74 -6.18 4.17
N LEU A 113 5.28 -6.22 5.42
CA LEU A 113 3.98 -6.81 5.76
C LEU A 113 2.81 -6.01 5.19
N SER A 114 2.94 -4.69 5.11
CA SER A 114 1.93 -3.82 4.50
C SER A 114 1.79 -4.10 3.01
N LEU A 115 2.90 -4.28 2.29
CA LEU A 115 2.88 -4.72 0.88
C LEU A 115 2.23 -6.11 0.74
N SER A 116 2.55 -7.04 1.65
CA SER A 116 1.93 -8.38 1.65
C SER A 116 0.41 -8.31 1.83
N LEU A 117 -0.08 -7.41 2.69
CA LEU A 117 -1.50 -7.17 2.86
C LEU A 117 -2.14 -6.54 1.62
N ILE A 118 -1.48 -5.56 0.99
CA ILE A 118 -1.95 -4.96 -0.27
C ILE A 118 -2.07 -6.04 -1.36
N ILE A 119 -1.10 -6.96 -1.46
CA ILE A 119 -1.14 -8.08 -2.41
C ILE A 119 -2.39 -8.94 -2.18
N GLU A 120 -2.71 -9.27 -0.94
CA GLU A 120 -3.90 -10.07 -0.63
C GLU A 120 -5.20 -9.29 -0.87
N MET A 121 -5.23 -8.00 -0.59
CA MET A 121 -6.36 -7.14 -0.93
C MET A 121 -6.57 -7.05 -2.45
N LEU A 122 -5.50 -6.91 -3.24
CA LEU A 122 -5.55 -6.86 -4.70
C LEU A 122 -6.13 -8.14 -5.31
N LYS A 123 -5.85 -9.30 -4.71
CA LYS A 123 -6.32 -10.62 -5.16
C LYS A 123 -7.76 -10.91 -4.73
N ASN A 124 -8.09 -10.61 -3.47
CA ASN A 124 -9.31 -11.12 -2.85
C ASN A 124 -10.43 -10.07 -2.76
N GLN A 125 -10.10 -8.78 -2.85
CA GLN A 125 -11.04 -7.66 -2.66
C GLN A 125 -11.13 -6.75 -3.88
N LYS A 126 -11.13 -7.37 -5.08
CA LYS A 126 -11.03 -6.66 -6.37
C LYS A 126 -12.07 -5.56 -6.53
N ASP A 127 -13.35 -5.89 -6.33
CA ASP A 127 -14.46 -4.96 -6.55
C ASP A 127 -14.32 -3.68 -5.69
N ALA A 128 -13.91 -3.83 -4.43
CA ALA A 128 -13.69 -2.69 -3.53
C ALA A 128 -12.42 -1.90 -3.89
N MET A 129 -11.40 -2.60 -4.39
CA MET A 129 -10.13 -2.00 -4.80
C MET A 129 -10.22 -1.20 -6.09
N GLU A 130 -11.17 -1.51 -6.98
CA GLU A 130 -11.34 -0.80 -8.25
C GLU A 130 -11.43 0.71 -8.02
N ASP A 131 -12.23 1.19 -7.08
CA ASP A 131 -12.39 2.63 -6.80
C ASP A 131 -11.14 3.33 -6.26
N SER A 132 -10.13 2.58 -5.81
CA SER A 132 -8.92 3.11 -5.16
C SER A 132 -7.62 2.73 -5.89
N VAL A 133 -7.70 2.17 -7.10
CA VAL A 133 -6.50 1.62 -7.76
C VAL A 133 -5.44 2.69 -8.06
N GLU A 134 -5.83 3.91 -8.43
CA GLU A 134 -4.90 4.99 -8.78
C GLU A 134 -4.05 5.41 -7.58
N ILE A 135 -4.67 5.64 -6.42
CA ILE A 135 -3.94 6.02 -5.20
C ILE A 135 -3.01 4.89 -4.74
N VAL A 136 -3.39 3.63 -4.96
CA VAL A 136 -2.51 2.49 -4.70
C VAL A 136 -1.32 2.48 -5.66
N ILE A 137 -1.52 2.72 -6.96
CA ILE A 137 -0.42 2.80 -7.94
C ILE A 137 0.55 3.93 -7.58
N GLU A 138 0.02 5.13 -7.29
CA GLU A 138 0.84 6.28 -6.87
C GLU A 138 1.69 5.94 -5.64
N LYS A 139 1.06 5.31 -4.64
CA LYS A 139 1.76 4.93 -3.42
C LYS A 139 2.82 3.86 -3.68
N LEU A 140 2.53 2.84 -4.47
CA LEU A 140 3.50 1.80 -4.79
C LEU A 140 4.70 2.35 -5.59
N LEU A 141 4.49 3.26 -6.54
CA LEU A 141 5.56 3.96 -7.27
C LEU A 141 6.45 4.80 -6.36
N HIS A 142 5.90 5.33 -5.27
CA HIS A 142 6.71 5.96 -4.23
C HIS A 142 7.59 4.92 -3.52
N VAL A 143 7.01 3.79 -3.12
CA VAL A 143 7.70 2.72 -2.38
C VAL A 143 8.74 1.98 -3.24
N THR A 144 8.66 1.98 -4.57
CA THR A 144 9.75 1.46 -5.42
C THR A 144 11.07 2.25 -5.29
N LYS A 145 11.07 3.33 -4.52
CA LYS A 145 12.28 4.12 -4.22
C LYS A 145 12.84 3.81 -2.83
N ASP A 146 12.31 2.79 -2.15
CA ASP A 146 12.74 2.41 -0.81
C ASP A 146 14.25 2.09 -0.77
N VAL A 147 14.89 2.48 0.33
CA VAL A 147 16.32 2.23 0.56
C VAL A 147 16.62 0.74 0.80
N VAL A 148 15.61 -0.03 1.23
CA VAL A 148 15.70 -1.48 1.45
C VAL A 148 15.29 -2.19 0.16
N PRO A 149 16.22 -2.89 -0.53
CA PRO A 149 15.93 -3.52 -1.81
C PRO A 149 14.77 -4.52 -1.76
N LYS A 150 14.59 -5.21 -0.63
CA LYS A 150 13.48 -6.14 -0.44
C LYS A 150 12.12 -5.44 -0.52
N VAL A 151 11.98 -4.28 0.11
CA VAL A 151 10.74 -3.47 0.08
C VAL A 151 10.49 -2.95 -1.33
N SER A 152 11.52 -2.38 -1.97
CA SER A 152 11.45 -1.89 -3.35
C SER A 152 10.98 -2.99 -4.32
N ASN A 153 11.60 -4.16 -4.27
CA ASN A 153 11.26 -5.30 -5.14
C ASN A 153 9.84 -5.82 -4.90
N GLU A 154 9.38 -5.85 -3.65
CA GLU A 154 8.02 -6.27 -3.31
C GLU A 154 6.99 -5.25 -3.81
N SER A 155 7.31 -3.94 -3.78
CA SER A 155 6.47 -2.90 -4.37
C SER A 155 6.40 -3.02 -5.90
N GLU A 156 7.52 -3.29 -6.57
CA GLU A 156 7.55 -3.58 -8.01
C GLU A 156 6.70 -4.81 -8.36
N HIS A 157 6.72 -5.84 -7.50
CA HIS A 157 5.86 -7.00 -7.63
C HIS A 157 4.38 -6.62 -7.51
N CYS A 158 4.01 -5.84 -6.48
CA CYS A 158 2.66 -5.31 -6.30
C CYS A 158 2.19 -4.53 -7.53
N LEU A 159 3.01 -3.61 -8.06
CA LEU A 159 2.71 -2.88 -9.29
C LEU A 159 2.45 -3.83 -10.44
N SER A 160 3.26 -4.88 -10.60
CA SER A 160 3.04 -5.87 -11.65
C SER A 160 1.69 -6.59 -11.53
N ILE A 161 1.22 -6.86 -10.32
CA ILE A 161 -0.11 -7.43 -10.07
C ILE A 161 -1.18 -6.43 -10.52
N VAL A 162 -1.13 -5.19 -10.01
CA VAL A 162 -2.10 -4.13 -10.34
C VAL A 162 -2.23 -3.95 -11.86
N LEU A 163 -1.09 -3.74 -12.53
CA LEU A 163 -1.02 -3.49 -13.97
C LEU A 163 -1.48 -4.68 -14.81
N SER A 164 -1.59 -5.88 -14.25
CA SER A 164 -2.07 -7.08 -14.95
C SER A 164 -3.56 -7.36 -14.75
N GLN A 165 -4.18 -6.86 -13.67
CA GLN A 165 -5.53 -7.27 -13.25
C GLN A 165 -6.59 -6.16 -13.32
N TYR A 166 -6.17 -4.90 -13.20
CA TYR A 166 -7.07 -3.75 -13.12
C TYR A 166 -7.20 -3.06 -14.49
N ASP A 167 -8.09 -2.08 -14.60
CA ASP A 167 -8.34 -1.36 -15.85
C ASP A 167 -7.04 -0.70 -16.37
N PRO A 168 -6.58 -1.02 -17.59
CA PRO A 168 -5.35 -0.45 -18.14
C PRO A 168 -5.41 1.07 -18.34
N PHE A 169 -6.58 1.66 -18.63
CA PHE A 169 -6.75 3.11 -18.80
C PHE A 169 -6.61 3.86 -17.47
N ARG A 170 -7.15 3.31 -16.38
CA ARG A 170 -6.96 3.87 -15.03
C ARG A 170 -5.50 3.76 -14.57
N CYS A 171 -4.82 2.68 -14.96
CA CYS A 171 -3.38 2.59 -14.73
C CYS A 171 -2.62 3.65 -15.54
N LEU A 172 -2.94 3.81 -16.84
CA LEU A 172 -2.32 4.79 -17.71
C LEU A 172 -2.49 6.23 -17.20
N SER A 173 -3.65 6.58 -16.62
CA SER A 173 -3.88 7.93 -16.09
C SER A 173 -2.92 8.30 -14.96
N VAL A 174 -2.33 7.31 -14.27
CA VAL A 174 -1.29 7.54 -13.26
C VAL A 174 0.12 7.49 -13.89
N ILE A 175 0.38 6.52 -14.76
CA ILE A 175 1.72 6.29 -15.33
C ILE A 175 2.14 7.38 -16.31
N VAL A 176 1.24 7.81 -17.21
CA VAL A 176 1.57 8.72 -18.31
C VAL A 176 2.07 10.09 -17.81
N PRO A 177 1.43 10.75 -16.82
CA PRO A 177 1.93 12.01 -16.28
C PRO A 177 3.34 11.93 -15.68
N LEU A 178 3.80 10.75 -15.25
CA LEU A 178 5.11 10.55 -14.63
C LEU A 178 6.24 10.30 -15.63
N LEU A 179 5.94 10.17 -16.93
CA LEU A 179 6.94 9.95 -17.98
C LEU A 179 7.82 11.18 -18.27
N VAL A 180 7.49 12.34 -17.72
CA VAL A 180 8.28 13.58 -17.86
C VAL A 180 9.14 13.89 -16.63
N THR A 181 9.25 12.94 -15.69
CA THR A 181 10.08 13.11 -14.49
C THR A 181 11.58 13.18 -14.84
N GLU A 182 12.31 14.02 -14.10
CA GLU A 182 13.79 14.10 -14.19
C GLU A 182 14.49 12.97 -13.43
N ASP A 183 13.79 12.29 -12.51
CA ASP A 183 14.36 11.16 -11.77
C ASP A 183 14.44 9.91 -12.67
N GLU A 184 15.64 9.60 -13.14
CA GLU A 184 15.90 8.53 -14.11
C GLU A 184 15.39 7.16 -13.65
N LYS A 185 15.49 6.85 -12.35
CA LYS A 185 15.00 5.57 -11.80
C LYS A 185 13.48 5.48 -11.89
N THR A 186 12.78 6.54 -11.46
CA THR A 186 11.33 6.64 -11.58
C THR A 186 10.90 6.57 -13.04
N LEU A 187 11.64 7.25 -13.92
CA LEU A 187 11.36 7.24 -15.36
C LEU A 187 11.47 5.83 -15.94
N VAL A 188 12.53 5.08 -15.63
CA VAL A 188 12.70 3.68 -16.04
C VAL A 188 11.53 2.82 -15.53
N THR A 189 11.15 2.95 -14.25
CA THR A 189 10.01 2.23 -13.69
C THR A 189 8.70 2.56 -14.42
N CYS A 190 8.44 3.84 -14.71
CA CYS A 190 7.22 4.26 -15.42
C CYS A 190 7.19 3.76 -16.86
N ILE A 191 8.31 3.77 -17.59
CA ILE A 191 8.38 3.23 -18.96
C ILE A 191 8.17 1.70 -18.94
N ASN A 192 8.72 0.99 -17.96
CA ASN A 192 8.47 -0.44 -17.78
C ASN A 192 6.99 -0.73 -17.48
N CYS A 193 6.35 0.10 -16.64
CA CYS A 193 4.92 0.01 -16.38
C CYS A 193 4.10 0.25 -17.66
N LEU A 194 4.44 1.29 -18.42
CA LEU A 194 3.82 1.60 -19.71
C LEU A 194 3.95 0.41 -20.67
N THR A 195 5.14 -0.20 -20.78
CA THR A 195 5.38 -1.36 -21.64
C THR A 195 4.45 -2.53 -21.30
N LYS A 196 4.25 -2.81 -20.01
CA LYS A 196 3.30 -3.83 -19.55
C LYS A 196 1.85 -3.49 -19.94
N LEU A 197 1.46 -2.22 -19.82
CA LEU A 197 0.11 -1.75 -20.13
C LEU A 197 -0.19 -1.78 -21.64
N VAL A 198 0.78 -1.38 -22.47
CA VAL A 198 0.70 -1.47 -23.94
C VAL A 198 0.32 -2.89 -24.36
N GLY A 199 0.94 -3.91 -23.75
CA GLY A 199 0.65 -5.32 -24.03
C GLY A 199 -0.78 -5.77 -23.70
N ARG A 200 -1.57 -4.96 -22.98
CA ARG A 200 -2.95 -5.26 -22.58
C ARG A 200 -4.00 -4.52 -23.41
N LEU A 201 -3.60 -3.56 -24.23
CA LEU A 201 -4.52 -2.81 -25.09
C LEU A 201 -4.76 -3.57 -26.39
N SER A 202 -5.95 -3.43 -26.97
CA SER A 202 -6.16 -3.75 -28.38
C SER A 202 -5.38 -2.78 -29.28
N GLN A 203 -5.22 -3.14 -30.56
CA GLN A 203 -4.51 -2.29 -31.51
C GLN A 203 -5.15 -0.91 -31.65
N ASP A 204 -6.49 -0.84 -31.71
CA ASP A 204 -7.22 0.43 -31.85
C ASP A 204 -7.08 1.30 -30.60
N GLU A 205 -7.19 0.70 -29.42
CA GLU A 205 -6.99 1.41 -28.14
C GLU A 205 -5.56 1.93 -28.01
N LEU A 206 -4.56 1.11 -28.35
CA LEU A 206 -3.16 1.51 -28.33
C LEU A 206 -2.91 2.68 -29.28
N MET A 207 -3.40 2.60 -30.51
CA MET A 207 -3.29 3.67 -31.52
C MET A 207 -3.91 4.97 -31.02
N ALA A 208 -5.07 4.91 -30.37
CA ALA A 208 -5.73 6.08 -29.78
C ALA A 208 -4.93 6.68 -28.62
N GLN A 209 -4.17 5.87 -27.87
CA GLN A 209 -3.36 6.31 -26.74
C GLN A 209 -1.96 6.79 -27.14
N LEU A 210 -1.42 6.41 -28.31
CA LEU A 210 -0.07 6.82 -28.73
C LEU A 210 0.21 8.34 -28.54
N PRO A 211 -0.69 9.27 -28.91
CA PRO A 211 -0.43 10.69 -28.73
C PRO A 211 -0.26 11.13 -27.26
N SER A 212 -0.79 10.38 -26.29
CA SER A 212 -0.74 10.76 -24.88
C SER A 212 0.64 10.53 -24.24
N PHE A 213 1.43 9.58 -24.76
CA PHE A 213 2.71 9.20 -24.15
C PHE A 213 3.93 9.22 -25.09
N LEU A 214 3.75 9.17 -26.41
CA LEU A 214 4.89 9.19 -27.35
C LEU A 214 5.79 10.43 -27.23
N PRO A 215 5.27 11.65 -27.05
CA PRO A 215 6.13 12.82 -26.87
C PRO A 215 7.12 12.65 -25.71
N ALA A 216 6.63 12.17 -24.56
CA ALA A 216 7.47 11.91 -23.39
C ALA A 216 8.46 10.76 -23.63
N LEU A 217 8.06 9.69 -24.32
CA LEU A 217 8.98 8.61 -24.70
C LEU A 217 10.11 9.10 -25.63
N PHE A 218 9.80 9.97 -26.59
CA PHE A 218 10.80 10.50 -27.52
C PHE A 218 11.80 11.42 -26.81
N GLU A 219 11.31 12.25 -25.89
CA GLU A 219 12.16 13.04 -25.01
C GLU A 219 13.07 12.14 -24.15
N ALA A 220 12.50 11.11 -23.50
CA ALA A 220 13.24 10.13 -22.72
C ALA A 220 14.28 9.35 -23.57
N PHE A 221 14.04 9.15 -24.87
CA PHE A 221 15.02 8.52 -25.76
C PHE A 221 16.28 9.40 -26.00
N GLY A 222 16.16 10.71 -25.78
CA GLY A 222 17.28 11.66 -25.79
C GLY A 222 18.05 11.74 -24.47
N ASN A 223 17.64 11.01 -23.43
CA ASN A 223 18.21 11.08 -22.09
C ASN A 223 19.69 10.64 -22.06
N GLN A 224 20.48 11.23 -21.15
CA GLN A 224 21.91 10.90 -20.99
C GLN A 224 22.13 9.47 -20.48
N SER A 225 21.21 8.99 -19.65
CA SER A 225 21.24 7.64 -19.10
C SER A 225 21.05 6.59 -20.18
N ALA A 226 22.04 5.69 -20.30
CA ALA A 226 21.95 4.56 -21.21
C ALA A 226 20.80 3.60 -20.84
N ASP A 227 20.48 3.49 -19.55
CA ASP A 227 19.43 2.60 -19.06
C ASP A 227 18.03 3.11 -19.43
N VAL A 228 17.78 4.43 -19.27
CA VAL A 228 16.56 5.08 -19.76
C VAL A 228 16.40 4.85 -21.26
N ARG A 229 17.43 5.15 -22.06
CA ARG A 229 17.39 4.98 -23.51
C ARG A 229 17.10 3.53 -23.93
N LYS A 230 17.74 2.55 -23.27
CA LYS A 230 17.49 1.13 -23.51
C LYS A 230 16.04 0.76 -23.19
N THR A 231 15.50 1.25 -22.08
CA THR A 231 14.12 1.00 -21.65
C THR A 231 13.10 1.58 -22.64
N VAL A 232 13.35 2.80 -23.15
CA VAL A 232 12.53 3.39 -24.22
C VAL A 232 12.55 2.53 -25.49
N VAL A 233 13.73 2.06 -25.92
CA VAL A 233 13.84 1.19 -27.10
C VAL A 233 13.00 -0.06 -26.94
N PHE A 234 13.03 -0.72 -25.78
CA PHE A 234 12.18 -1.89 -25.52
C PHE A 234 10.69 -1.55 -25.59
N CYS A 235 10.27 -0.44 -24.99
CA CYS A 235 8.87 0.00 -25.06
C CYS A 235 8.42 0.24 -26.52
N LEU A 236 9.20 0.99 -27.31
CA LEU A 236 8.88 1.27 -28.71
C LEU A 236 8.89 0.02 -29.59
N VAL A 237 9.78 -0.93 -29.31
CA VAL A 237 9.83 -2.22 -30.00
C VAL A 237 8.60 -3.06 -29.69
N ASP A 238 8.13 -3.10 -28.44
CA ASP A 238 6.91 -3.83 -28.07
C ASP A 238 5.66 -3.22 -28.71
N ILE A 239 5.59 -1.88 -28.78
CA ILE A 239 4.53 -1.17 -29.54
C ILE A 239 4.60 -1.57 -31.02
N TYR A 240 5.78 -1.57 -31.64
CA TYR A 240 5.93 -2.00 -33.04
C TYR A 240 5.53 -3.46 -33.24
N ILE A 241 5.87 -4.36 -32.31
CA ILE A 241 5.48 -5.76 -32.39
C ILE A 241 3.95 -5.90 -32.37
N MET A 242 3.25 -5.05 -31.62
CA MET A 242 1.79 -5.05 -31.51
C MET A 242 1.09 -4.45 -32.73
N LEU A 243 1.61 -3.34 -33.27
CA LEU A 243 0.97 -2.56 -34.35
C LEU A 243 1.54 -2.82 -35.74
N GLY A 244 2.74 -3.40 -35.81
CA GLY A 244 3.49 -3.59 -37.05
C GLY A 244 3.77 -2.27 -37.78
N LYS A 245 3.64 -2.32 -39.11
CA LYS A 245 3.90 -1.16 -39.99
C LYS A 245 2.97 0.03 -39.74
N ALA A 246 1.81 -0.19 -39.11
CA ALA A 246 0.87 0.89 -38.76
C ALA A 246 1.47 1.88 -37.75
N PHE A 247 2.50 1.49 -37.02
CA PHE A 247 3.20 2.36 -36.09
C PHE A 247 4.20 3.32 -36.76
N LEU A 248 4.66 3.03 -37.98
CA LEU A 248 5.70 3.82 -38.65
C LEU A 248 5.39 5.33 -38.76
N PRO A 249 4.15 5.76 -39.11
CA PRO A 249 3.82 7.18 -39.16
C PRO A 249 3.93 7.91 -37.82
N TYR A 250 3.89 7.18 -36.69
CA TYR A 250 4.01 7.77 -35.36
C TYR A 250 5.46 7.96 -34.92
N LEU A 251 6.43 7.39 -35.63
CA LEU A 251 7.86 7.47 -35.30
C LEU A 251 8.56 8.69 -35.92
N GLU A 252 7.82 9.58 -36.59
CA GLU A 252 8.35 10.79 -37.23
C GLU A 252 9.05 11.75 -36.26
N GLY A 253 8.73 11.68 -34.97
CA GLY A 253 9.40 12.46 -33.92
C GLY A 253 10.83 12.01 -33.59
N LEU A 254 11.27 10.85 -34.09
CA LEU A 254 12.62 10.33 -33.86
C LEU A 254 13.61 10.84 -34.90
N ASN A 255 14.86 11.10 -34.48
CA ASN A 255 15.92 11.35 -35.45
C ASN A 255 16.27 10.08 -36.25
N SER A 256 16.96 10.25 -37.38
CA SER A 256 17.27 9.15 -38.31
C SER A 256 18.01 7.97 -37.65
N THR A 257 18.90 8.24 -36.69
CA THR A 257 19.64 7.22 -35.96
C THR A 257 18.72 6.45 -35.00
N GLN A 258 17.88 7.14 -34.24
CA GLN A 258 16.91 6.54 -33.32
C GLN A 258 15.87 5.69 -34.07
N LEU A 259 15.30 6.24 -35.14
CA LEU A 259 14.34 5.54 -35.99
C LEU A 259 14.93 4.25 -36.57
N ARG A 260 16.17 4.33 -37.08
CA ARG A 260 16.89 3.16 -37.59
C ARG A 260 17.11 2.12 -36.51
N LEU A 261 17.45 2.53 -35.28
CA LEU A 261 17.67 1.63 -34.15
C LEU A 261 16.39 0.84 -33.83
N VAL A 262 15.28 1.55 -33.59
CA VAL A 262 13.98 0.93 -33.26
C VAL A 262 13.55 -0.04 -34.37
N THR A 263 13.64 0.39 -35.63
CA THR A 263 13.22 -0.43 -36.78
C THR A 263 14.06 -1.70 -36.93
N ILE A 264 15.38 -1.63 -36.71
CA ILE A 264 16.26 -2.81 -36.76
C ILE A 264 15.88 -3.82 -35.67
N TYR A 265 15.69 -3.37 -34.43
CA TYR A 265 15.32 -4.26 -33.33
C TYR A 265 13.95 -4.89 -33.55
N ALA A 266 12.98 -4.09 -33.97
CA ALA A 266 11.63 -4.57 -34.22
C ALA A 266 11.59 -5.60 -35.35
N ASN A 267 12.30 -5.36 -36.46
CA ASN A 267 12.41 -6.32 -37.55
C ASN A 267 13.09 -7.63 -37.11
N ARG A 268 14.17 -7.55 -36.32
CA ARG A 268 14.84 -8.75 -35.79
C ARG A 268 13.91 -9.61 -34.92
N ILE A 269 13.15 -8.98 -34.03
CA ILE A 269 12.23 -9.71 -33.14
C ILE A 269 11.02 -10.26 -33.91
N SER A 270 10.49 -9.48 -34.86
CA SER A 270 9.40 -9.93 -35.74
C SER A 270 9.80 -11.16 -36.56
N GLN A 271 11.02 -11.18 -37.13
CA GLN A 271 11.57 -12.33 -37.85
C GLN A 271 11.79 -13.55 -36.95
N ALA A 272 12.31 -13.34 -35.73
CA ALA A 272 12.53 -14.43 -34.77
C ALA A 272 11.21 -15.10 -34.33
N ARG A 273 10.11 -14.35 -34.23
CA ARG A 273 8.78 -14.87 -33.85
C ARG A 273 8.03 -15.54 -35.01
N THR A 274 8.28 -15.11 -36.25
CA THR A 274 7.58 -15.62 -37.44
C THR A 274 8.33 -16.75 -38.15
N GLY A 275 9.60 -17.00 -37.80
CA GLY A 275 10.38 -18.12 -38.33
C GLY A 275 10.63 -18.10 -39.84
N SER A 276 10.40 -16.97 -40.53
CA SER A 276 10.63 -16.84 -41.97
C SER A 276 11.59 -15.69 -42.27
N PRO A 277 12.67 -15.93 -43.05
CA PRO A 277 13.50 -14.86 -43.57
C PRO A 277 12.69 -14.08 -44.60
N ILE A 278 12.56 -12.77 -44.41
CA ILE A 278 11.99 -11.89 -45.45
C ILE A 278 13.16 -11.44 -46.32
N ASP A 279 13.09 -11.79 -47.60
CA ASP A 279 14.02 -11.38 -48.65
C ASP A 279 14.28 -9.87 -48.58
N THR A 280 15.53 -9.51 -48.29
CA THR A 280 16.05 -8.17 -48.52
C THR A 280 16.45 -8.04 -49.97
N ASN A 281 15.48 -7.96 -50.88
CA ASN A 281 15.71 -7.44 -52.22
C ASN A 281 14.90 -6.16 -52.39
N HIS A 282 15.56 -5.05 -52.05
CA HIS A 282 15.24 -3.75 -52.62
C HIS A 282 16.34 -3.43 -53.64
N ASP A 283 15.96 -3.48 -54.92
CA ASP A 283 16.48 -2.55 -55.92
C ASP A 283 16.08 -1.11 -55.55
#